data_AF-N6Z515-F1
#
_entry.id   AF-N6Z515-F1
#
_cell.length_a   1.000
_cell.length_b   1.000
_cell.length_c   1.000
_cell.angle_alpha   90.00
_cell.angle_beta   90.00
_cell.angle_gamma   90.00
#
_symmetry.space_group_name_H-M   'P 1'
#
loop_
_entity.id
_entity.type
_entity.pdbx_description
1 polymer ?
#
loop_
_entity_poly.entity_id
_entity_poly.type
_entity_poly.pdbx_seq_one_letter_code
_entity_poly.pdbx_strand_id
1 'polypeptide(L)'
;MKTANKHWAWLLWGISALCASAEPGGQGVLRPANALNDNCFKTASAVVPEICGKVEVRWKLSALMGEPVGNYGLVWSLTSVRLLADDGLGAKPRSYPVASLPPALARAARGSELTLEGLAHIKGAKNLTLHFDTGAPTRPDGKVSFNVAGSPDWDAFLIADTRRPQNWHSRCDAKHRIYAPAAEAKDIIRKGVVLERLEVCPGTRASIGNLETAIRKHCEQGGREAFCPREDPGKPDSAKPKSKAPPTRTDYLEEAQDRMNTARQHAQMTAAFRAEAQASCEREANAAQNKADACVRKACAMPPGLPSSASCTGIPQRPVRGLHLTAAGCDRACQQKAEERISRELKERQTAWDARWGERARQCQPLFEAEETAATCRATAAQRCATPGVEVQSCVQKRMANAPTQNDAATALRQQKQQRTKTPQRPVFLD
;
A
#
# COMPACT_ATOMS: atom_id res chain seq x y z
N MET A 1 63.49 -2.99 -45.89
CA MET A 1 63.05 -1.64 -46.31
C MET A 1 61.61 -1.73 -46.78
N LYS A 2 60.73 -0.85 -46.26
CA LYS A 2 59.50 -0.32 -46.87
C LYS A 2 58.39 -1.34 -47.23
N THR A 3 57.32 -1.53 -46.46
CA THR A 3 56.19 -0.65 -46.05
C THR A 3 54.90 -1.10 -46.75
N ALA A 4 53.79 -0.99 -46.00
CA ALA A 4 52.42 -0.76 -46.45
C ALA A 4 51.63 -1.97 -46.97
N ASN A 5 50.31 -2.08 -46.79
CA ASN A 5 49.30 -1.46 -45.92
C ASN A 5 47.95 -2.14 -46.29
N LYS A 6 46.93 -2.02 -45.42
CA LYS A 6 45.48 -2.21 -45.68
C LYS A 6 44.94 -3.65 -45.69
N HIS A 7 44.25 -4.10 -44.64
CA HIS A 7 42.93 -3.71 -44.08
C HIS A 7 41.74 -4.34 -44.79
N TRP A 8 40.77 -4.77 -43.96
CA TRP A 8 39.37 -5.15 -44.22
C TRP A 8 39.04 -6.65 -44.25
N ALA A 9 39.03 -7.27 -43.07
CA ALA A 9 38.22 -8.46 -42.77
C ALA A 9 37.93 -8.56 -41.26
N TRP A 10 37.20 -7.59 -40.71
CA TRP A 10 36.56 -7.72 -39.41
C TRP A 10 35.21 -7.01 -39.47
N LEU A 11 34.19 -7.76 -39.86
CA LEU A 11 32.79 -7.40 -39.67
C LEU A 11 32.04 -8.71 -39.42
N LEU A 12 31.15 -8.66 -38.43
CA LEU A 12 30.23 -9.72 -37.98
C LEU A 12 30.76 -10.64 -36.87
N TRP A 13 31.17 -10.05 -35.75
CA TRP A 13 30.69 -10.55 -34.45
C TRP A 13 29.60 -9.59 -33.98
N GLY A 14 28.38 -9.91 -34.45
CA GLY A 14 27.16 -9.28 -33.97
C GLY A 14 27.07 -9.50 -32.46
N ILE A 15 27.06 -8.39 -31.76
CA ILE A 15 26.75 -8.27 -30.34
C ILE A 15 25.33 -8.82 -30.15
N SER A 16 25.22 -10.10 -29.85
CA SER A 16 24.06 -10.61 -29.11
C SER A 16 24.20 -10.14 -27.67
N ALA A 17 24.04 -8.82 -27.46
CA ALA A 17 23.53 -8.32 -26.21
C ALA A 17 22.10 -8.86 -26.15
N LEU A 18 21.98 -10.11 -25.68
CA LEU A 18 20.76 -10.65 -25.14
C LEU A 18 20.20 -9.54 -24.25
N CYS A 19 19.06 -8.99 -24.66
CA CYS A 19 18.20 -8.25 -23.76
C CYS A 19 17.94 -9.18 -22.57
N ALA A 20 18.80 -9.11 -21.56
CA ALA A 20 18.45 -9.49 -20.22
C ALA A 20 17.28 -8.57 -19.91
N SER A 21 16.07 -9.11 -20.09
CA SER A 21 14.86 -8.55 -19.54
C SER A 21 15.21 -8.15 -18.13
N ALA A 22 15.33 -6.85 -17.86
CA ALA A 22 15.58 -6.36 -16.51
C ALA A 22 14.51 -7.02 -15.64
N GLU A 23 14.93 -7.83 -14.66
CA GLU A 23 13.97 -8.45 -13.76
C GLU A 23 13.11 -7.33 -13.16
N PRO A 24 11.77 -7.46 -13.16
CA PRO A 24 10.89 -6.44 -12.61
C PRO A 24 11.33 -6.07 -11.18
N GLY A 25 11.58 -4.79 -10.95
CA GLY A 25 12.08 -4.25 -9.70
C GLY A 25 13.52 -3.78 -9.78
N GLY A 26 14.30 -4.04 -8.74
CA GLY A 26 15.67 -3.55 -8.65
C GLY A 26 16.31 -3.89 -7.33
N GLN A 27 17.61 -3.73 -7.24
CA GLN A 27 18.34 -3.91 -5.99
C GLN A 27 19.52 -2.96 -5.93
N GLY A 28 19.97 -2.66 -4.71
CA GLY A 28 21.09 -1.78 -4.52
C GLY A 28 21.36 -1.43 -3.07
N VAL A 29 22.09 -0.34 -2.90
CA VAL A 29 22.54 0.14 -1.60
C VAL A 29 22.20 1.61 -1.47
N LEU A 30 21.49 1.94 -0.40
CA LEU A 30 21.14 3.29 0.00
C LEU A 30 22.03 3.75 1.14
N ARG A 31 22.50 4.99 1.05
CA ARG A 31 23.22 5.67 2.12
C ARG A 31 22.57 7.02 2.37
N PRO A 32 22.52 7.50 3.62
CA PRO A 32 22.00 8.83 3.92
C PRO A 32 22.74 9.88 3.10
N ALA A 33 22.09 11.02 2.82
CA ALA A 33 22.69 12.11 2.05
C ALA A 33 24.07 12.56 2.59
N ASN A 34 24.30 12.41 3.89
CA ASN A 34 25.57 12.68 4.57
C ASN A 34 26.47 11.44 4.70
N ALA A 35 26.50 10.54 3.72
CA ALA A 35 27.19 9.24 3.80
C ALA A 35 28.68 9.29 4.17
N LEU A 36 29.34 10.43 3.96
CA LEU A 36 30.75 10.64 4.34
C LEU A 36 30.94 10.89 5.84
N ASN A 37 29.89 11.32 6.54
CA ASN A 37 29.90 11.66 7.96
C ASN A 37 29.08 10.65 8.77
N ASP A 38 29.39 10.55 10.07
CA ASP A 38 28.60 9.74 10.98
C ASP A 38 27.20 10.36 11.15
N ASN A 39 26.18 9.51 11.08
CA ASN A 39 24.80 9.89 11.31
C ASN A 39 24.47 9.66 12.78
N CYS A 40 24.01 10.71 13.46
CA CYS A 40 23.65 10.65 14.87
C CYS A 40 22.14 10.43 15.04
N PHE A 41 21.79 9.49 15.89
CA PHE A 41 20.42 9.08 16.18
C PHE A 41 20.11 9.36 17.64
N LYS A 42 18.99 10.04 17.88
CA LYS A 42 18.52 10.34 19.23
C LYS A 42 18.08 9.06 19.94
N THR A 43 18.40 8.96 21.22
CA THR A 43 17.97 7.87 22.08
C THR A 43 16.95 8.39 23.10
N ALA A 44 16.30 7.48 23.83
CA ALA A 44 15.42 7.84 24.94
C ALA A 44 16.16 8.12 26.27
N SER A 45 17.48 7.94 26.31
CA SER A 45 18.28 8.11 27.52
C SER A 45 18.71 9.56 27.72
N ALA A 46 18.58 10.06 28.94
CA ALA A 46 19.13 11.35 29.33
C ALA A 46 20.66 11.32 29.40
N VAL A 47 21.26 10.17 29.76
CA VAL A 47 22.71 10.01 29.92
C VAL A 47 23.42 9.88 28.57
N VAL A 48 22.81 9.14 27.65
CA VAL A 48 23.32 8.90 26.29
C VAL A 48 22.35 9.49 25.27
N PRO A 49 22.25 10.82 25.12
CA PRO A 49 21.23 11.44 24.28
C PRO A 49 21.28 11.02 22.81
N GLU A 50 22.46 10.70 22.28
CA GLU A 50 22.63 10.30 20.88
C GLU A 50 23.70 9.22 20.70
N ILE A 51 23.50 8.37 19.71
CA ILE A 51 24.52 7.44 19.20
C ILE A 51 24.81 7.75 17.74
N CYS A 52 26.07 7.74 17.34
CA CYS A 52 26.50 8.11 16.00
C CYS A 52 27.17 6.93 15.30
N GLY A 53 26.91 6.79 14.00
CA GLY A 53 27.47 5.69 13.24
C GLY A 53 27.28 5.82 11.74
N LYS A 54 27.91 4.90 11.03
CA LYS A 54 27.75 4.74 9.58
C LYS A 54 26.62 3.76 9.32
N VAL A 55 25.71 4.13 8.43
CA VAL A 55 24.54 3.32 8.09
C VAL A 55 24.45 3.10 6.60
N GLU A 56 24.02 1.90 6.24
CA GLU A 56 23.81 1.44 4.89
C GLU A 56 22.52 0.61 4.86
N VAL A 57 21.64 0.88 3.90
CA VAL A 57 20.44 0.07 3.67
C VAL A 57 20.59 -0.68 2.38
N ARG A 58 20.64 -2.01 2.45
CA ARG A 58 20.61 -2.89 1.29
C ARG A 58 19.17 -3.17 0.94
N TRP A 59 18.78 -2.87 -0.28
CA TRP A 59 17.40 -2.96 -0.70
C TRP A 59 17.25 -3.88 -1.91
N LYS A 60 16.14 -4.59 -1.96
CA LYS A 60 15.66 -5.33 -3.13
C LYS A 60 14.16 -5.14 -3.25
N LEU A 61 13.73 -4.70 -4.42
CA LEU A 61 12.35 -4.56 -4.84
C LEU A 61 12.06 -5.60 -5.92
N SER A 62 10.89 -6.21 -5.83
CA SER A 62 10.41 -7.19 -6.81
C SER A 62 8.88 -7.16 -6.85
N ALA A 63 8.28 -7.97 -7.71
CA ALA A 63 6.85 -8.24 -7.66
C ALA A 63 6.62 -9.75 -7.52
N LEU A 64 5.77 -10.16 -6.59
CA LEU A 64 5.40 -11.56 -6.34
C LEU A 64 3.87 -11.68 -6.42
N MET A 65 3.37 -12.60 -7.24
CA MET A 65 1.92 -12.83 -7.42
C MET A 65 1.12 -11.55 -7.78
N GLY A 66 1.78 -10.58 -8.41
CA GLY A 66 1.15 -9.32 -8.79
C GLY A 66 1.11 -8.26 -7.69
N GLU A 67 1.78 -8.47 -6.55
CA GLU A 67 1.97 -7.48 -5.47
C GLU A 67 3.44 -7.02 -5.41
N PRO A 68 3.74 -5.77 -5.00
CA PRO A 68 5.11 -5.32 -4.85
C PRO A 68 5.70 -5.87 -3.57
N VAL A 69 6.94 -6.36 -3.62
CA VAL A 69 7.63 -6.92 -2.46
C VAL A 69 8.94 -6.15 -2.23
N GLY A 70 9.09 -5.61 -1.03
CA GLY A 70 10.29 -4.88 -0.60
C GLY A 70 11.06 -5.60 0.50
N ASN A 71 12.37 -5.76 0.30
CA ASN A 71 13.31 -6.28 1.28
C ASN A 71 14.38 -5.22 1.58
N TYR A 72 14.46 -4.76 2.83
CA TYR A 72 15.37 -3.70 3.28
C TYR A 72 16.18 -4.18 4.47
N GLY A 73 17.43 -4.56 4.22
CA GLY A 73 18.38 -4.95 5.26
C GLY A 73 19.20 -3.75 5.73
N LEU A 74 19.17 -3.47 7.03
CA LEU A 74 20.03 -2.47 7.64
C LEU A 74 21.41 -3.07 7.93
N VAL A 75 22.45 -2.33 7.58
CA VAL A 75 23.84 -2.57 7.96
C VAL A 75 24.35 -1.29 8.62
N TRP A 76 24.85 -1.38 9.84
CA TRP A 76 25.44 -0.21 10.49
C TRP A 76 26.57 -0.55 11.44
N SER A 77 27.37 0.47 11.75
CA SER A 77 28.46 0.41 12.71
C SER A 77 28.44 1.64 13.61
N LEU A 78 28.57 1.43 14.91
CA LEU A 78 28.65 2.47 15.91
C LEU A 78 30.07 3.04 15.97
N THR A 79 30.22 4.34 15.76
CA THR A 79 31.51 5.03 15.75
C THR A 79 31.73 5.83 17.03
N SER A 80 30.69 6.51 17.52
CA SER A 80 30.74 7.27 18.77
C SER A 80 29.40 7.30 19.49
N VAL A 81 29.44 7.65 20.77
CA VAL A 81 28.28 7.92 21.62
C VAL A 81 28.38 9.33 22.17
N ARG A 82 27.27 10.06 22.24
CA ARG A 82 27.23 11.34 22.96
C ARG A 82 26.82 11.08 24.40
N LEU A 83 27.68 11.48 25.33
CA LEU A 83 27.44 11.38 26.77
C LEU A 83 27.34 12.79 27.35
N LEU A 84 26.46 12.98 28.32
CA LEU A 84 26.51 14.18 29.14
C LEU A 84 27.78 14.16 29.98
N ALA A 85 28.67 15.13 29.75
CA ALA A 85 29.88 15.32 30.51
C ALA A 85 29.81 16.65 31.26
N ASP A 86 30.21 16.64 32.53
CA ASP A 86 30.34 17.85 33.33
C ASP A 86 31.82 18.22 33.42
N ASP A 87 32.17 19.32 32.75
CA ASP A 87 33.53 19.87 32.72
C ASP A 87 33.73 21.02 33.72
N GLY A 88 32.78 21.21 34.65
CA GLY A 88 32.79 22.30 35.62
C GLY A 88 32.17 23.60 35.10
N LEU A 89 31.71 23.63 33.85
CA LEU A 89 30.93 24.73 33.25
C LEU A 89 29.48 24.33 32.93
N GLY A 90 29.04 23.17 33.46
CA GLY A 90 27.72 22.59 33.29
C GLY A 90 27.71 21.37 32.36
N ALA A 91 26.76 20.46 32.60
CA ALA A 91 26.63 19.22 31.82
C ALA A 91 26.32 19.51 30.34
N LYS A 92 27.27 19.17 29.45
CA LYS A 92 27.11 19.29 27.99
C LYS A 92 27.32 17.94 27.30
N PRO A 93 26.55 17.62 26.25
CA PRO A 93 26.80 16.42 25.46
C PRO A 93 28.17 16.51 24.78
N ARG A 94 29.06 15.54 25.05
CA ARG A 94 30.33 15.36 24.36
C ARG A 94 30.34 14.03 23.61
N SER A 95 30.94 14.03 22.42
CA SER A 95 31.09 12.82 21.60
C SER A 95 32.31 12.03 22.06
N TYR A 96 32.10 10.75 22.38
CA TYR A 96 33.14 9.80 22.76
C TYR A 96 33.22 8.70 21.70
N PRO A 97 34.33 8.57 20.96
CA PRO A 97 34.55 7.42 20.08
C PRO A 97 34.40 6.11 20.87
N VAL A 98 33.73 5.11 20.28
CA VAL A 98 33.55 3.80 20.94
C VAL A 98 34.90 3.16 21.29
N ALA A 99 35.91 3.39 20.44
CA ALA A 99 37.27 2.89 20.65
C ALA A 99 38.00 3.54 21.84
N SER A 100 37.61 4.75 22.26
CA SER A 100 38.20 5.43 23.41
C SER A 100 37.45 5.18 24.71
N LEU A 101 36.33 4.46 24.67
CA LEU A 101 35.60 4.09 25.89
C LEU A 101 36.32 2.96 26.64
N PRO A 102 36.22 2.92 27.98
CA PRO A 102 36.64 1.78 28.78
C PRO A 102 36.10 0.45 28.21
N PRO A 103 36.86 -0.66 28.27
CA PRO A 103 36.48 -1.91 27.59
C PRO A 103 35.11 -2.47 27.96
N ALA A 104 34.65 -2.24 29.19
CA ALA A 104 33.30 -2.63 29.63
C ALA A 104 32.22 -1.77 28.94
N LEU A 105 32.44 -0.46 28.85
CA LEU A 105 31.54 0.48 28.18
C LEU A 105 31.53 0.27 26.67
N ALA A 106 32.69 0.07 26.05
CA ALA A 106 32.79 -0.24 24.62
C ALA A 106 32.03 -1.53 24.25
N ARG A 107 32.11 -2.57 25.09
CA ARG A 107 31.32 -3.80 24.91
C ARG A 107 29.83 -3.55 25.06
N ALA A 108 29.41 -2.78 26.07
CA ALA A 108 28.00 -2.44 26.26
C ALA A 108 27.45 -1.57 25.10
N ALA A 109 28.26 -0.64 24.58
CA ALA A 109 27.91 0.20 23.44
C ALA A 109 27.67 -0.62 22.17
N ARG A 110 28.42 -1.71 21.95
CA ARG A 110 28.18 -2.65 20.84
C ARG A 110 26.87 -3.43 20.97
N GLY A 111 26.24 -3.41 22.14
CA GLY A 111 24.89 -3.93 22.37
C GLY A 111 23.77 -2.96 21.99
N SER A 112 24.09 -1.77 21.49
CA SER A 112 23.10 -0.82 20.96
C SER A 112 22.37 -1.41 19.76
N GLU A 113 21.16 -0.95 19.50
CA GLU A 113 20.32 -1.42 18.40
C GLU A 113 19.70 -0.23 17.65
N LEU A 114 19.60 -0.35 16.33
CA LEU A 114 19.03 0.67 15.44
C LEU A 114 17.93 0.04 14.58
N THR A 115 16.77 0.71 14.52
CA THR A 115 15.73 0.46 13.51
C THR A 115 15.59 1.72 12.68
N LEU A 116 15.78 1.59 11.37
CA LEU A 116 15.76 2.72 10.45
C LEU A 116 14.47 2.73 9.64
N GLU A 117 13.80 3.88 9.67
CA GLU A 117 12.66 4.21 8.80
C GLU A 117 13.11 5.35 7.88
N GLY A 118 12.74 5.29 6.61
CA GLY A 118 13.20 6.30 5.66
C GLY A 118 12.41 6.41 4.38
N LEU A 119 12.79 7.42 3.60
CA LEU A 119 12.31 7.68 2.25
C LEU A 119 13.47 7.52 1.28
N ALA A 120 13.24 6.76 0.20
CA ALA A 120 14.18 6.56 -0.88
C ALA A 120 13.71 7.26 -2.16
N HIS A 121 14.56 8.08 -2.76
CA HIS A 121 14.25 8.73 -4.05
C HIS A 121 14.53 7.78 -5.22
N ILE A 122 13.62 7.77 -6.18
CA ILE A 122 13.74 6.98 -7.41
C ILE A 122 14.50 7.79 -8.46
N LYS A 123 15.64 7.25 -8.90
CA LYS A 123 16.46 7.86 -9.96
C LYS A 123 15.65 7.97 -11.25
N GLY A 124 15.63 9.16 -11.84
CA GLY A 124 14.89 9.45 -13.07
C GLY A 124 13.41 9.81 -12.86
N ALA A 125 12.86 9.60 -11.66
CA ALA A 125 11.51 9.99 -11.29
C ALA A 125 11.54 11.02 -10.15
N LYS A 126 11.83 12.28 -10.51
CA LYS A 126 12.14 13.37 -9.56
C LYS A 126 11.07 13.66 -8.49
N ASN A 127 9.84 13.21 -8.71
CA ASN A 127 8.72 13.45 -7.81
C ASN A 127 8.23 12.16 -7.14
N LEU A 128 8.98 11.06 -7.20
CA LEU A 128 8.54 9.78 -6.62
C LEU A 128 9.52 9.30 -5.56
N THR A 129 8.97 8.98 -4.41
CA THR A 129 9.72 8.44 -3.27
C THR A 129 9.08 7.17 -2.75
N LEU A 130 9.90 6.25 -2.29
CA LEU A 130 9.50 5.00 -1.68
C LEU A 130 9.70 5.10 -0.17
N HIS A 131 8.67 4.83 0.61
CA HIS A 131 8.81 4.68 2.05
C HIS A 131 9.21 3.25 2.39
N PHE A 132 10.12 3.10 3.35
CA PHE A 132 10.49 1.79 3.85
C PHE A 132 10.78 1.83 5.35
N ASP A 133 10.60 0.65 5.96
CA ASP A 133 10.98 0.34 7.32
C ASP A 133 11.82 -0.95 7.29
N THR A 134 12.91 -0.94 8.03
CA THR A 134 13.81 -2.10 8.19
C THR A 134 13.24 -3.14 9.16
N GLY A 135 12.18 -2.79 9.90
CA GLY A 135 11.29 -3.69 10.65
C GLY A 135 11.87 -4.32 11.91
N ALA A 136 13.17 -4.60 11.94
CA ALA A 136 13.85 -5.27 13.04
C ALA A 136 15.02 -4.42 13.59
N PRO A 137 15.12 -4.25 14.92
CA PRO A 137 16.30 -3.66 15.55
C PRO A 137 17.56 -4.46 15.19
N THR A 138 18.58 -3.74 14.72
CA THR A 138 19.84 -4.33 14.23
C THR A 138 20.99 -3.87 15.09
N ARG A 139 21.95 -4.74 15.38
CA ARG A 139 23.16 -4.39 16.15
C ARG A 139 24.23 -3.76 15.27
N PRO A 140 25.19 -3.00 15.83
CA PRO A 140 26.27 -2.37 15.09
C PRO A 140 27.40 -3.35 14.75
N ASP A 141 27.07 -4.53 14.24
CA ASP A 141 28.04 -5.59 13.91
C ASP A 141 28.36 -5.67 12.42
N GLY A 142 27.81 -4.76 11.61
CA GLY A 142 28.00 -4.72 10.16
C GLY A 142 27.29 -5.85 9.41
N LYS A 143 26.46 -6.65 10.07
CA LYS A 143 25.64 -7.68 9.41
C LYS A 143 24.35 -7.09 8.88
N VAL A 144 23.82 -7.73 7.85
CA VAL A 144 22.53 -7.37 7.26
C VAL A 144 21.42 -7.88 8.17
N SER A 145 20.50 -7.00 8.54
CA SER A 145 19.31 -7.37 9.30
C SER A 145 18.40 -8.33 8.53
N PHE A 146 17.65 -9.16 9.26
CA PHE A 146 16.52 -9.88 8.70
C PHE A 146 15.35 -8.92 8.57
N ASN A 147 14.90 -8.65 7.35
CA ASN A 147 13.64 -7.95 7.12
C ASN A 147 12.50 -8.95 6.94
N VAL A 148 11.30 -8.58 7.40
CA VAL A 148 10.08 -9.24 6.94
C VAL A 148 9.72 -8.58 5.62
N ALA A 149 9.72 -9.35 4.53
CA ALA A 149 9.30 -8.84 3.24
C ALA A 149 7.88 -8.26 3.39
N GLY A 150 7.75 -6.94 3.19
CA GLY A 150 6.46 -6.27 3.18
C GLY A 150 5.87 -6.35 1.77
N SER A 151 4.56 -6.59 1.69
CA SER A 151 3.78 -6.45 0.46
C SER A 151 2.90 -5.20 0.56
N PRO A 152 3.45 -3.98 0.37
CA PRO A 152 2.64 -2.78 0.36
C PRO A 152 1.59 -2.86 -0.78
N ASP A 153 0.41 -2.27 -0.56
CA ASP A 153 -0.56 -2.10 -1.63
C ASP A 153 0.05 -1.24 -2.75
N TRP A 154 -0.21 -1.57 -4.02
CA TRP A 154 0.24 -0.76 -5.15
C TRP A 154 -0.27 0.68 -5.07
N ASP A 155 -1.47 0.89 -4.52
CA ASP A 155 -2.05 2.23 -4.32
C ASP A 155 -1.37 3.02 -3.19
N ALA A 156 -0.52 2.37 -2.39
CA ALA A 156 0.26 2.98 -1.32
C ALA A 156 1.78 2.78 -1.49
N PHE A 157 2.23 2.27 -2.64
CA PHE A 157 3.61 1.83 -2.83
C PHE A 157 4.56 3.01 -3.07
N LEU A 158 4.20 3.93 -3.96
CA LEU A 158 5.00 5.12 -4.28
C LEU A 158 4.33 6.38 -3.76
N ILE A 159 5.09 7.23 -3.10
CA ILE A 159 4.67 8.55 -2.65
C ILE A 159 4.96 9.54 -3.77
N ALA A 160 3.92 10.20 -4.26
CA ALA A 160 3.98 11.26 -5.23
C ALA A 160 4.21 12.61 -4.54
N ASP A 161 5.40 13.16 -4.76
CA ASP A 161 5.88 14.45 -4.27
C ASP A 161 5.30 15.60 -5.12
N THR A 162 3.97 15.71 -5.11
CA THR A 162 3.23 16.69 -5.92
C THR A 162 3.23 18.09 -5.31
N ARG A 163 3.68 18.23 -4.05
CA ARG A 163 3.81 19.51 -3.34
C ARG A 163 5.11 19.46 -2.55
N ARG A 164 6.02 20.42 -2.75
CA ARG A 164 7.14 20.64 -1.82
C ARG A 164 6.55 20.89 -0.44
N PRO A 165 6.61 19.96 0.52
CA PRO A 165 6.13 20.27 1.85
C PRO A 165 7.06 21.33 2.45
N GLN A 166 6.50 22.31 3.16
CA GLN A 166 7.31 23.32 3.87
C GLN A 166 8.27 22.68 4.90
N ASN A 167 8.01 21.42 5.29
CA ASN A 167 8.85 20.62 6.16
C ASN A 167 8.98 19.19 5.59
N TRP A 168 10.19 18.74 5.26
CA TRP A 168 10.42 17.38 4.75
C TRP A 168 9.97 16.27 5.72
N HIS A 169 9.95 16.52 7.04
CA HIS A 169 9.53 15.55 8.05
C HIS A 169 8.06 15.14 7.90
N SER A 170 7.19 16.01 7.36
CA SER A 170 5.77 15.68 7.20
C SER A 170 5.55 14.55 6.19
N ARG A 171 6.52 14.30 5.30
CA ARG A 171 6.49 13.20 4.32
C ARG A 171 6.61 11.82 4.98
N CYS A 172 7.22 11.78 6.15
CA CYS A 172 7.34 10.57 6.94
C CYS A 172 6.01 10.19 7.63
N ASP A 173 5.06 11.12 7.78
CA ASP A 173 3.74 10.82 8.33
C ASP A 173 2.81 10.28 7.23
N ALA A 174 2.28 9.07 7.42
CA ALA A 174 1.35 8.43 6.50
C ALA A 174 0.11 9.29 6.17
N LYS A 175 -0.33 10.15 7.10
CA LYS A 175 -1.51 11.03 6.93
C LYS A 175 -1.31 12.15 5.91
N HIS A 176 -0.06 12.49 5.62
CA HIS A 176 0.29 13.60 4.72
C HIS A 176 0.86 13.13 3.38
N ARG A 177 0.88 11.81 3.14
CA ARG A 177 1.37 11.23 1.90
C ARG A 177 0.29 11.28 0.82
N ILE A 178 0.69 11.73 -0.35
CA ILE A 178 -0.08 11.55 -1.59
C ILE A 178 0.62 10.42 -2.33
N TYR A 179 -0.13 9.42 -2.75
CA TYR A 179 0.43 8.25 -3.43
C TYR A 179 0.27 8.37 -4.95
N ALA A 180 1.21 7.80 -5.69
CA ALA A 180 1.10 7.65 -7.12
C ALA A 180 0.07 6.56 -7.45
N PRO A 181 -0.67 6.67 -8.57
CA PRO A 181 -1.59 5.62 -9.00
C PRO A 181 -0.90 4.26 -9.17
N ALA A 182 -1.59 3.16 -8.82
CA ALA A 182 -1.06 1.81 -8.96
C ALA A 182 -0.51 1.48 -10.37
N ALA A 183 -1.13 2.00 -11.43
CA ALA A 183 -0.67 1.80 -12.80
C ALA A 183 0.73 2.39 -13.05
N GLU A 184 0.98 3.58 -12.53
CA GLU A 184 2.29 4.25 -12.61
C GLU A 184 3.34 3.49 -11.78
N ALA A 185 2.98 3.08 -10.57
CA ALA A 185 3.85 2.30 -9.69
C ALA A 185 4.27 0.96 -10.31
N LYS A 186 3.33 0.24 -10.93
CA LYS A 186 3.58 -1.02 -11.65
C LYS A 186 4.49 -0.83 -12.87
N ASP A 187 4.26 0.22 -13.64
CA ASP A 187 5.07 0.54 -14.82
C ASP A 187 6.52 0.85 -14.44
N ILE A 188 6.73 1.61 -13.36
CA ILE A 188 8.06 1.92 -12.83
C ILE A 188 8.80 0.66 -12.38
N ILE A 189 8.15 -0.22 -11.61
CA ILE A 189 8.75 -1.49 -11.19
C ILE A 189 9.08 -2.36 -12.41
N ARG A 190 8.19 -2.44 -13.39
CA ARG A 190 8.41 -3.23 -14.61
C ARG A 190 9.59 -2.72 -15.43
N LYS A 191 9.81 -1.41 -15.47
CA LYS A 191 10.93 -0.77 -16.20
C LYS A 191 12.28 -0.91 -15.49
N GLY A 192 12.28 -1.30 -14.22
CA GLY A 192 13.45 -1.37 -13.38
C GLY A 192 13.62 -0.11 -12.53
N VAL A 193 13.88 -0.30 -11.24
CA VAL A 193 13.99 0.79 -10.24
C VAL A 193 15.43 0.91 -9.77
N VAL A 194 15.89 2.16 -9.65
CA VAL A 194 17.15 2.49 -9.00
C VAL A 194 16.86 3.55 -7.93
N LEU A 195 17.25 3.27 -6.68
CA LEU A 195 17.13 4.20 -5.56
C LEU A 195 18.47 4.91 -5.33
N GLU A 196 18.48 6.24 -5.17
CA GLU A 196 19.72 7.02 -5.14
C GLU A 196 19.97 7.83 -3.86
N ARG A 197 18.93 8.19 -3.11
CA ARG A 197 19.06 9.02 -1.90
C ARG A 197 18.18 8.47 -0.79
N LEU A 198 18.77 8.37 0.41
CA LEU A 198 18.05 8.05 1.64
C LEU A 198 17.85 9.30 2.50
N GLU A 199 16.60 9.57 2.84
CA GLU A 199 16.19 10.52 3.88
C GLU A 199 15.69 9.74 5.09
N VAL A 200 16.31 9.97 6.25
CA VAL A 200 15.98 9.25 7.49
C VAL A 200 14.76 9.88 8.13
N CYS A 201 13.72 9.09 8.39
CA CYS A 201 12.49 9.56 9.01
C CYS A 201 12.59 9.66 10.54
N PRO A 202 11.80 10.54 11.18
CA PRO A 202 11.76 10.70 12.64
C PRO A 202 11.35 9.44 13.40
N GLY A 203 10.66 8.50 12.74
CA GLY A 203 10.30 7.21 13.32
C GLY A 203 11.48 6.25 13.53
N THR A 204 12.68 6.59 13.03
CA THR A 204 13.93 5.87 13.32
C THR A 204 14.18 5.80 14.83
N ARG A 205 14.50 4.61 15.34
CA ARG A 205 14.70 4.36 16.77
C ARG A 205 16.09 3.84 17.05
N ALA A 206 16.78 4.48 17.99
CA ALA A 206 18.04 4.03 18.53
C ALA A 206 17.88 3.61 20.00
N SER A 207 18.32 2.40 20.32
CA SER A 207 18.39 1.85 21.67
C SER A 207 19.85 1.68 22.07
N ILE A 208 20.16 2.01 23.32
CA ILE A 208 21.52 1.92 23.88
C ILE A 208 21.77 0.61 24.64
N GLY A 209 20.80 -0.32 24.63
CA GLY A 209 20.89 -1.59 25.35
C GLY A 209 21.28 -1.40 26.82
N ASN A 210 22.34 -2.07 27.26
CA ASN A 210 22.82 -2.02 28.64
C ASN A 210 23.86 -0.91 28.89
N LEU A 211 24.12 -0.03 27.92
CA LEU A 211 25.18 0.98 28.01
C LEU A 211 25.00 1.92 29.21
N GLU A 212 23.78 2.39 29.48
CA GLU A 212 23.51 3.28 30.61
C GLU A 212 23.80 2.61 31.96
N THR A 213 23.43 1.33 32.11
CA THR A 213 23.76 0.56 33.31
C THR A 213 25.27 0.34 33.44
N ALA A 214 25.96 0.10 32.32
CA ALA A 214 27.41 -0.04 32.32
C ALA A 214 28.11 1.27 32.71
N ILE A 215 27.63 2.43 32.22
CA ILE A 215 28.14 3.76 32.59
C ILE A 215 27.96 3.99 34.09
N ARG A 216 26.76 3.76 34.62
CA ARG A 216 26.50 3.90 36.07
C ARG A 216 27.46 3.05 36.89
N LYS A 217 27.60 1.77 36.55
CA LYS A 217 28.50 0.84 37.27
C LYS A 217 29.96 1.27 37.17
N HIS A 218 30.40 1.77 36.00
CA HIS A 218 31.76 2.27 35.81
C HIS A 218 32.05 3.49 36.69
N CYS A 219 31.10 4.41 36.79
CA CYS A 219 31.24 5.58 37.67
C CYS A 219 31.20 5.22 39.16
N GLU A 220 30.31 4.31 39.57
CA GLU A 220 30.26 3.77 40.95
C GLU A 220 31.55 3.04 41.35
N GLN A 221 32.29 2.50 40.38
CA GLN A 221 33.57 1.82 40.60
C GLN A 221 34.79 2.78 40.60
N GLY A 222 34.56 4.09 40.68
CA GLY A 222 35.62 5.09 40.75
C GLY A 222 36.17 5.52 39.38
N GLY A 223 35.37 5.41 38.33
CA GLY A 223 35.67 6.00 37.02
C GLY A 223 36.02 7.49 37.12
N ARG A 224 37.08 7.92 36.44
CA ARG A 224 37.60 9.31 36.50
C ARG A 224 37.24 10.13 35.25
N GLU A 225 36.46 9.57 34.35
CA GLU A 225 36.06 10.20 33.11
C GLU A 225 35.09 11.36 33.37
N ALA A 226 35.12 12.38 32.51
CA ALA A 226 34.30 13.59 32.67
C ALA A 226 32.77 13.36 32.58
N PHE A 227 32.32 12.18 32.15
CA PHE A 227 30.91 11.79 32.16
C PHE A 227 30.48 11.10 33.47
N CYS A 228 31.42 10.82 34.37
CA CYS A 228 31.10 10.39 35.71
C CYS A 228 30.90 11.62 36.62
N PRO A 229 29.79 11.69 37.37
CA PRO A 229 29.58 12.79 38.30
C PRO A 229 30.73 12.80 39.31
N ARG A 230 31.37 13.95 39.48
CA ARG A 230 32.35 14.15 40.56
C ARG A 230 31.57 14.16 41.87
N GLU A 231 31.91 13.26 42.78
CA GLU A 231 31.45 13.38 44.16
C GLU A 231 32.09 14.63 44.76
N ASP A 232 31.33 15.72 44.84
CA ASP A 232 31.62 16.81 45.76
C ASP A 232 31.25 16.32 47.17
N PRO A 233 32.20 16.22 48.12
CA PRO A 233 31.97 15.64 49.44
C PRO A 233 31.13 16.54 50.39
N GLY A 234 30.18 17.33 49.89
CA GLY A 234 29.58 18.43 50.65
C GLY A 234 28.10 18.78 50.42
N LYS A 235 27.31 18.00 49.65
CA LYS A 235 25.86 18.26 49.55
C LYS A 235 25.01 17.04 49.92
N PRO A 236 24.09 17.16 50.91
CA PRO A 236 23.21 16.07 51.28
C PRO A 236 22.19 15.80 50.17
N ASP A 237 21.90 14.52 49.98
CA ASP A 237 21.00 13.90 49.02
C ASP A 237 19.75 14.74 48.67
N SER A 238 19.81 15.49 47.56
CA SER A 238 18.61 16.01 46.93
C SER A 238 17.99 14.92 46.05
N ALA A 239 16.99 14.26 46.62
CA ALA A 239 15.91 13.55 45.94
C ALA A 239 16.33 12.57 44.83
N LYS A 240 16.47 11.28 45.19
CA LYS A 240 16.33 10.17 44.23
C LYS A 240 15.05 10.40 43.41
N PRO A 241 15.13 10.63 42.09
CA PRO A 241 13.96 10.43 41.26
C PRO A 241 13.62 8.95 41.40
N LYS A 242 12.37 8.63 41.74
CA LYS A 242 11.82 7.29 41.53
C LYS A 242 11.79 7.05 40.01
N SER A 243 12.96 6.83 39.40
CA SER A 243 13.04 6.25 38.08
C SER A 243 12.46 4.85 38.25
N LYS A 244 11.35 4.57 37.54
CA LYS A 244 10.95 3.19 37.29
C LYS A 244 12.21 2.48 36.79
N ALA A 245 12.51 1.31 37.35
CA ALA A 245 13.62 0.50 36.87
C ALA A 245 13.60 0.48 35.34
N PRO A 246 14.75 0.70 34.67
CA PRO A 246 14.79 0.66 33.22
C PRO A 246 14.17 -0.67 32.76
N PRO A 247 13.28 -0.64 31.76
CA PRO A 247 12.59 -1.84 31.32
C PRO A 247 13.63 -2.94 31.04
N THR A 248 13.40 -4.11 31.59
CA THR A 248 14.24 -5.27 31.33
C THR A 248 14.10 -5.68 29.86
N ARG A 249 15.03 -6.50 29.33
CA ARG A 249 14.93 -7.05 27.96
C ARG A 249 13.57 -7.73 27.71
N THR A 250 13.02 -8.37 28.72
CA THR A 250 11.68 -8.95 28.74
C THR A 250 10.59 -7.91 28.60
N ASP A 251 10.67 -6.79 29.33
CA ASP A 251 9.69 -5.70 29.24
C ASP A 251 9.68 -5.04 27.84
N TYR A 252 10.84 -4.89 27.19
CA TYR A 252 10.89 -4.36 25.82
C TYR A 252 10.36 -5.35 24.78
N LEU A 253 10.60 -6.64 24.96
CA LEU A 253 10.04 -7.68 24.09
C LEU A 253 8.53 -7.75 24.25
N GLU A 254 8.02 -7.66 25.49
CA GLU A 254 6.59 -7.58 25.78
C GLU A 254 5.96 -6.31 25.21
N GLU A 255 6.61 -5.15 25.33
CA GLU A 255 6.09 -3.90 24.77
C GLU A 255 6.11 -3.90 23.24
N ALA A 256 7.16 -4.44 22.62
CA ALA A 256 7.24 -4.61 21.16
C ALA A 256 6.15 -5.58 20.65
N GLN A 257 5.94 -6.68 21.38
CA GLN A 257 4.92 -7.66 21.07
C GLN A 257 3.52 -7.08 21.30
N ASP A 258 3.33 -6.23 22.31
CA ASP A 258 2.08 -5.53 22.56
C ASP A 258 1.76 -4.48 21.51
N ARG A 259 2.77 -3.76 20.99
CA ARG A 259 2.59 -2.86 19.85
C ARG A 259 2.22 -3.64 18.59
N MET A 260 2.85 -4.77 18.34
CA MET A 260 2.50 -5.65 17.22
C MET A 260 1.08 -6.22 17.36
N ASN A 261 0.72 -6.68 18.56
CA ASN A 261 -0.60 -7.21 18.86
C ASN A 261 -1.66 -6.11 18.73
N THR A 262 -1.36 -4.89 19.17
CA THR A 262 -2.24 -3.72 19.00
C THR A 262 -2.39 -3.35 17.54
N ALA A 263 -1.32 -3.37 16.74
CA ALA A 263 -1.37 -3.10 15.31
C ALA A 263 -2.17 -4.18 14.55
N ARG A 264 -1.98 -5.46 14.88
CA ARG A 264 -2.79 -6.56 14.33
C ARG A 264 -4.25 -6.43 14.72
N GLN A 265 -4.54 -6.13 15.99
CA GLN A 265 -5.90 -5.93 16.48
C GLN A 265 -6.55 -4.73 15.78
N HIS A 266 -5.81 -3.62 15.60
CA HIS A 266 -6.27 -2.45 14.88
C HIS A 266 -6.59 -2.80 13.42
N ALA A 267 -5.67 -3.48 12.73
CA ALA A 267 -5.89 -3.91 11.35
C ALA A 267 -7.12 -4.83 11.21
N GLN A 268 -7.30 -5.78 12.13
CA GLN A 268 -8.47 -6.66 12.17
C GLN A 268 -9.77 -5.89 12.40
N MET A 269 -9.79 -4.99 13.38
CA MET A 269 -10.97 -4.17 13.68
C MET A 269 -11.31 -3.22 12.53
N THR A 270 -10.31 -2.59 11.91
CA THR A 270 -10.51 -1.72 10.74
C THR A 270 -10.98 -2.52 9.52
N ALA A 271 -10.44 -3.71 9.29
CA ALA A 271 -10.89 -4.57 8.19
C ALA A 271 -12.33 -5.06 8.38
N ALA A 272 -12.69 -5.50 9.59
CA ALA A 272 -14.05 -5.90 9.93
C ALA A 272 -15.03 -4.73 9.79
N PHE A 273 -14.66 -3.55 10.30
CA PHE A 273 -15.47 -2.34 10.16
C PHE A 273 -15.67 -1.93 8.69
N ARG A 274 -14.61 -2.03 7.87
CA ARG A 274 -14.71 -1.76 6.43
C ARG A 274 -15.64 -2.74 5.73
N ALA A 275 -15.53 -4.04 6.04
CA ALA A 275 -16.41 -5.06 5.47
C ALA A 275 -17.88 -4.84 5.85
N GLU A 276 -18.16 -4.49 7.11
CA GLU A 276 -19.50 -4.14 7.57
C GLU A 276 -20.03 -2.86 6.92
N ALA A 277 -19.19 -1.83 6.82
CA ALA A 277 -19.53 -0.58 6.13
C ALA A 277 -19.87 -0.84 4.66
N GLN A 278 -19.10 -1.69 3.98
CA GLN A 278 -19.36 -2.08 2.59
C GLN A 278 -20.69 -2.82 2.46
N ALA A 279 -20.93 -3.84 3.27
CA ALA A 279 -22.20 -4.58 3.27
C ALA A 279 -23.41 -3.69 3.58
N SER A 280 -23.27 -2.70 4.49
CA SER A 280 -24.33 -1.74 4.77
C SER A 280 -24.58 -0.80 3.59
N CYS A 281 -23.53 -0.26 2.98
CA CYS A 281 -23.65 0.64 1.83
C CYS A 281 -24.21 -0.08 0.59
N GLU A 282 -23.84 -1.34 0.36
CA GLU A 282 -24.42 -2.17 -0.70
C GLU A 282 -25.92 -2.42 -0.46
N ARG A 283 -26.34 -2.70 0.79
CA ARG A 283 -27.77 -2.82 1.12
C ARG A 283 -28.54 -1.52 0.86
N GLU A 284 -27.96 -0.37 1.17
CA GLU A 284 -28.58 0.93 0.90
C GLU A 284 -28.67 1.22 -0.61
N ALA A 285 -27.60 0.96 -1.37
CA ALA A 285 -27.58 1.10 -2.82
C ALA A 285 -28.62 0.18 -3.47
N ASN A 286 -28.68 -1.08 -3.06
CA ASN A 286 -29.67 -2.05 -3.54
C ASN A 286 -31.10 -1.63 -3.15
N ALA A 287 -31.31 -1.09 -1.95
CA ALA A 287 -32.62 -0.59 -1.54
C ALA A 287 -33.06 0.64 -2.37
N ALA A 288 -32.13 1.54 -2.70
CA ALA A 288 -32.38 2.67 -3.59
C ALA A 288 -32.72 2.21 -5.01
N GLN A 289 -31.96 1.25 -5.55
CA GLN A 289 -32.22 0.65 -6.86
C GLN A 289 -33.58 -0.05 -6.89
N ASN A 290 -33.91 -0.87 -5.89
CA ASN A 290 -35.20 -1.54 -5.78
C ASN A 290 -36.37 -0.54 -5.74
N LYS A 291 -36.21 0.61 -5.08
CA LYS A 291 -37.20 1.70 -5.07
C LYS A 291 -37.33 2.36 -6.45
N ALA A 292 -36.21 2.62 -7.14
CA ALA A 292 -36.22 3.14 -8.51
C ALA A 292 -36.93 2.16 -9.46
N ASP A 293 -36.61 0.87 -9.39
CA ASP A 293 -37.23 -0.17 -10.21
C ASP A 293 -38.72 -0.34 -9.90
N ALA A 294 -39.13 -0.21 -8.64
CA ALA A 294 -40.54 -0.21 -8.26
C ALA A 294 -41.29 1.01 -8.81
N CYS A 295 -40.67 2.20 -8.79
CA CYS A 295 -41.20 3.41 -9.40
C CYS A 295 -41.39 3.24 -10.92
N VAL A 296 -40.37 2.72 -11.61
CA VAL A 296 -40.42 2.44 -13.05
C VAL A 296 -41.52 1.43 -13.39
N ARG A 297 -41.62 0.33 -12.63
CA ARG A 297 -42.68 -0.68 -12.82
C ARG A 297 -44.07 -0.11 -12.64
N LYS A 298 -44.26 0.78 -11.66
CA LYS A 298 -45.56 1.44 -11.42
C LYS A 298 -45.90 2.45 -12.52
N ALA A 299 -44.90 3.18 -13.02
CA ALA A 299 -45.10 4.17 -14.08
C ALA A 299 -45.39 3.54 -15.45
N CYS A 300 -44.82 2.36 -15.73
CA CYS A 300 -44.91 1.69 -17.03
C CYS A 300 -45.62 0.33 -16.95
N ALA A 301 -46.73 0.26 -16.21
CA ALA A 301 -47.54 -0.95 -16.12
C ALA A 301 -48.15 -1.31 -17.49
N MET A 302 -48.06 -2.58 -17.90
CA MET A 302 -48.68 -3.03 -19.14
C MET A 302 -50.21 -3.05 -19.02
N PRO A 303 -50.94 -2.76 -20.12
CA PRO A 303 -52.38 -2.90 -20.16
C PRO A 303 -52.83 -4.31 -19.74
N PRO A 304 -53.91 -4.44 -18.94
CA PRO A 304 -54.50 -5.75 -18.66
C PRO A 304 -55.12 -6.35 -19.92
N GLY A 305 -55.10 -7.68 -20.04
CA GLY A 305 -55.76 -8.41 -21.14
C GLY A 305 -54.91 -8.66 -22.39
N LEU A 306 -53.62 -8.33 -22.36
CA LEU A 306 -52.68 -8.71 -23.42
C LEU A 306 -52.44 -10.23 -23.46
N PRO A 307 -52.18 -10.83 -24.63
CA PRO A 307 -51.76 -12.22 -24.74
C PRO A 307 -50.45 -12.45 -23.96
N SER A 308 -50.24 -13.68 -23.46
CA SER A 308 -49.05 -13.97 -22.67
C SER A 308 -47.79 -13.95 -23.53
N SER A 309 -46.66 -13.51 -22.95
CA SER A 309 -45.37 -13.54 -23.65
C SER A 309 -45.04 -14.95 -24.18
N ALA A 310 -45.37 -15.99 -23.41
CA ALA A 310 -45.20 -17.39 -23.81
C ALA A 310 -46.04 -17.82 -25.03
N SER A 311 -47.20 -17.19 -25.28
CA SER A 311 -47.98 -17.47 -26.50
C SER A 311 -47.45 -16.74 -27.73
N CYS A 312 -46.58 -15.74 -27.55
CA CYS A 312 -46.00 -14.92 -28.63
C CYS A 312 -44.51 -15.20 -28.89
N THR A 313 -43.86 -16.04 -28.08
CA THR A 313 -42.50 -16.52 -28.34
C THR A 313 -42.44 -17.43 -29.57
N GLY A 314 -41.35 -17.30 -30.35
CA GLY A 314 -41.06 -18.15 -31.49
C GLY A 314 -41.58 -17.66 -32.84
N ILE A 315 -42.19 -16.47 -32.91
CA ILE A 315 -42.52 -15.81 -34.19
C ILE A 315 -41.25 -15.12 -34.72
N PRO A 316 -40.66 -15.58 -35.84
CA PRO A 316 -39.50 -14.90 -36.42
C PRO A 316 -39.90 -13.53 -36.97
N GLN A 317 -38.98 -12.58 -37.07
CA GLN A 317 -39.27 -11.29 -37.69
C GLN A 317 -39.72 -11.47 -39.15
N ARG A 318 -40.74 -10.69 -39.54
CA ARG A 318 -41.22 -10.68 -40.94
C ARG A 318 -40.08 -10.23 -41.84
N PRO A 319 -39.77 -10.94 -42.95
CA PRO A 319 -38.69 -10.57 -43.85
C PRO A 319 -38.84 -9.13 -44.36
N VAL A 320 -37.79 -8.32 -44.15
CA VAL A 320 -37.68 -6.95 -44.67
C VAL A 320 -36.65 -6.88 -45.80
N ARG A 321 -36.71 -5.83 -46.62
CA ARG A 321 -35.72 -5.61 -47.70
C ARG A 321 -34.34 -5.35 -47.06
N GLY A 322 -33.40 -6.26 -47.28
CA GLY A 322 -32.03 -6.11 -46.81
C GLY A 322 -31.18 -5.18 -47.69
N LEU A 323 -30.01 -4.80 -47.19
CA LEU A 323 -28.96 -4.17 -47.99
C LEU A 323 -28.39 -5.21 -48.96
N HIS A 324 -28.57 -4.98 -50.26
CA HIS A 324 -28.00 -5.81 -51.31
C HIS A 324 -26.87 -5.04 -52.00
N LEU A 325 -25.67 -5.61 -51.96
CA LEU A 325 -24.54 -5.09 -52.72
C LEU A 325 -24.68 -5.57 -54.18
N THR A 326 -24.87 -4.64 -55.10
CA THR A 326 -24.78 -4.93 -56.54
C THR A 326 -23.31 -4.96 -56.97
N ALA A 327 -22.95 -5.95 -57.79
CA ALA A 327 -21.58 -6.13 -58.26
C ALA A 327 -21.11 -4.93 -59.10
N ALA A 328 -19.83 -4.56 -58.96
CA ALA A 328 -19.21 -3.51 -59.77
C ALA A 328 -19.27 -3.89 -61.27
N GLY A 329 -19.82 -3.00 -62.10
CA GLY A 329 -19.99 -3.23 -63.55
C GLY A 329 -21.40 -3.64 -64.00
N CYS A 330 -22.40 -3.69 -63.11
CA CYS A 330 -23.80 -3.96 -63.46
C CYS A 330 -24.48 -2.73 -64.08
N ASP A 331 -24.88 -2.83 -65.35
CA ASP A 331 -25.61 -1.78 -66.08
C ASP A 331 -27.05 -1.59 -65.56
N ARG A 332 -27.76 -0.58 -66.07
CA ARG A 332 -29.11 -0.22 -65.60
C ARG A 332 -30.13 -1.36 -65.78
N ALA A 333 -30.00 -2.15 -66.85
CA ALA A 333 -30.89 -3.28 -67.12
C ALA A 333 -30.61 -4.45 -66.15
N CYS A 334 -29.33 -4.70 -65.84
CA CYS A 334 -28.87 -5.64 -64.84
C CYS A 334 -29.38 -5.26 -63.43
N GLN A 335 -29.34 -3.97 -63.07
CA GLN A 335 -29.86 -3.48 -61.79
C GLN A 335 -31.37 -3.69 -61.67
N GLN A 336 -32.14 -3.34 -62.72
CA GLN A 336 -33.61 -3.54 -62.73
C GLN A 336 -33.98 -5.02 -62.56
N LYS A 337 -33.32 -5.92 -63.28
CA LYS A 337 -33.57 -7.37 -63.15
C LYS A 337 -33.20 -7.90 -61.76
N ALA A 338 -32.11 -7.39 -61.16
CA ALA A 338 -31.73 -7.73 -59.80
C ALA A 338 -32.77 -7.24 -58.79
N GLU A 339 -33.28 -6.01 -58.94
CA GLU A 339 -34.33 -5.46 -58.09
C GLU A 339 -35.66 -6.20 -58.22
N GLU A 340 -36.08 -6.55 -59.44
CA GLU A 340 -37.27 -7.36 -59.70
C GLU A 340 -37.15 -8.74 -59.06
N ARG A 341 -35.98 -9.38 -59.17
CA ARG A 341 -35.70 -10.67 -58.54
C ARG A 341 -35.75 -10.57 -57.02
N ILE A 342 -35.07 -9.59 -56.43
CA ILE A 342 -35.08 -9.35 -54.98
C ILE A 342 -36.50 -9.08 -54.48
N SER A 343 -37.26 -8.26 -55.22
CA SER A 343 -38.65 -7.93 -54.87
C SER A 343 -39.54 -9.17 -54.91
N ARG A 344 -39.33 -10.05 -55.89
CA ARG A 344 -40.05 -11.32 -56.00
C ARG A 344 -39.69 -12.28 -54.88
N GLU A 345 -38.41 -12.52 -54.64
CA GLU A 345 -37.92 -13.38 -53.56
C GLU A 345 -38.37 -12.87 -52.18
N LEU A 346 -38.35 -11.56 -51.96
CA LEU A 346 -38.87 -10.95 -50.74
C LEU A 346 -40.38 -11.18 -50.60
N LYS A 347 -41.15 -10.97 -51.68
CA LYS A 347 -42.61 -11.19 -51.68
C LYS A 347 -42.95 -12.65 -51.39
N GLU A 348 -42.23 -13.60 -51.99
CA GLU A 348 -42.40 -15.04 -51.72
C GLU A 348 -42.12 -15.39 -50.26
N ARG A 349 -41.01 -14.87 -49.72
CA ARG A 349 -40.65 -15.06 -48.29
C ARG A 349 -41.66 -14.44 -47.35
N GLN A 350 -42.15 -13.23 -47.66
CA GLN A 350 -43.20 -12.56 -46.88
C GLN A 350 -44.51 -13.35 -46.93
N THR A 351 -44.90 -13.86 -48.10
CA THR A 351 -46.11 -14.66 -48.26
C THR A 351 -46.01 -15.98 -47.49
N ALA A 352 -44.87 -16.66 -47.55
CA ALA A 352 -44.61 -17.87 -46.78
C ALA A 352 -44.60 -17.60 -45.26
N TRP A 353 -44.09 -16.44 -44.85
CA TRP A 353 -44.14 -16.01 -43.46
C TRP A 353 -45.59 -15.70 -43.01
N ASP A 354 -46.34 -14.95 -43.80
CA ASP A 354 -47.72 -14.56 -43.52
C ASP A 354 -48.63 -15.80 -43.42
N ALA A 355 -48.40 -16.82 -44.25
CA ALA A 355 -49.12 -18.08 -44.21
C ALA A 355 -48.84 -18.92 -42.94
N ARG A 356 -47.61 -18.90 -42.43
CA ARG A 356 -47.23 -19.68 -41.23
C ARG A 356 -47.46 -18.94 -39.92
N TRP A 357 -47.26 -17.63 -39.91
CA TRP A 357 -47.17 -16.84 -38.68
C TRP A 357 -48.12 -15.64 -38.66
N GLY A 358 -48.74 -15.27 -39.78
CA GLY A 358 -49.47 -14.00 -39.92
C GLY A 358 -50.70 -13.87 -39.01
N GLU A 359 -51.40 -14.95 -38.70
CA GLU A 359 -52.51 -14.90 -37.73
C GLU A 359 -52.00 -14.73 -36.29
N ARG A 360 -51.03 -15.54 -35.88
CA ARG A 360 -50.42 -15.45 -34.54
C ARG A 360 -49.71 -14.12 -34.33
N ALA A 361 -49.05 -13.59 -35.35
CA ALA A 361 -48.43 -12.27 -35.32
C ALA A 361 -49.47 -11.16 -35.16
N ARG A 362 -50.62 -11.23 -35.84
CA ARG A 362 -51.72 -10.27 -35.64
C ARG A 362 -52.32 -10.32 -34.25
N GLN A 363 -52.47 -11.52 -33.68
CA GLN A 363 -52.95 -11.68 -32.29
C GLN A 363 -51.92 -11.15 -31.27
N CYS A 364 -50.63 -11.27 -31.56
CA CYS A 364 -49.53 -10.80 -30.70
C CYS A 364 -49.11 -9.35 -30.95
N GLN A 365 -49.56 -8.72 -32.05
CA GLN A 365 -49.29 -7.33 -32.39
C GLN A 365 -49.52 -6.34 -31.24
N PRO A 366 -50.66 -6.37 -30.52
CA PRO A 366 -50.88 -5.47 -29.38
C PRO A 366 -49.89 -5.69 -28.24
N LEU A 367 -49.37 -6.91 -28.06
CA LEU A 367 -48.31 -7.18 -27.09
C LEU A 367 -46.98 -6.57 -27.54
N PHE A 368 -46.59 -6.72 -28.81
CA PHE A 368 -45.36 -6.13 -29.32
C PHE A 368 -45.37 -4.60 -29.25
N GLU A 369 -46.50 -3.97 -29.60
CA GLU A 369 -46.69 -2.52 -29.47
C GLU A 369 -46.67 -2.07 -27.99
N ALA A 370 -47.29 -2.84 -27.10
CA ALA A 370 -47.24 -2.60 -25.66
C ALA A 370 -45.83 -2.76 -25.08
N GLU A 371 -45.04 -3.72 -25.58
CA GLU A 371 -43.65 -3.92 -25.17
C GLU A 371 -42.74 -2.81 -25.66
N GLU A 372 -42.91 -2.34 -26.91
CA GLU A 372 -42.17 -1.21 -27.48
C GLU A 372 -42.47 0.08 -26.73
N THR A 373 -43.76 0.39 -26.50
CA THR A 373 -44.17 1.56 -25.71
C THR A 373 -43.72 1.46 -24.24
N ALA A 374 -43.77 0.27 -23.64
CA ALA A 374 -43.22 0.03 -22.31
C ALA A 374 -41.70 0.23 -22.28
N ALA A 375 -40.96 -0.13 -23.33
CA ALA A 375 -39.52 0.09 -23.41
C ALA A 375 -39.18 1.59 -23.47
N THR A 376 -39.88 2.36 -24.31
CA THR A 376 -39.73 3.83 -24.36
C THR A 376 -40.13 4.49 -23.04
N CYS A 377 -41.22 4.03 -22.43
CA CYS A 377 -41.65 4.47 -21.11
C CYS A 377 -40.59 4.19 -20.05
N ARG A 378 -40.03 2.97 -19.99
CA ARG A 378 -38.99 2.60 -19.01
C ARG A 378 -37.75 3.47 -19.17
N ALA A 379 -37.31 3.77 -20.39
CA ALA A 379 -36.16 4.66 -20.63
C ALA A 379 -36.41 6.07 -20.07
N THR A 380 -37.62 6.59 -20.23
CA THR A 380 -38.01 7.92 -19.76
C THR A 380 -38.27 7.95 -18.25
N ALA A 381 -38.93 6.90 -17.73
CA ALA A 381 -39.23 6.73 -16.31
C ALA A 381 -37.94 6.47 -15.51
N ALA A 382 -36.94 5.78 -16.05
CA ALA A 382 -35.66 5.58 -15.40
C ALA A 382 -34.97 6.91 -15.06
N GLN A 383 -35.06 7.91 -15.95
CA GLN A 383 -34.51 9.25 -15.68
C GLN A 383 -35.29 10.00 -14.59
N ARG A 384 -36.61 9.84 -14.53
CA ARG A 384 -37.49 10.51 -13.55
C ARG A 384 -37.49 9.83 -12.18
N CYS A 385 -37.38 8.50 -12.16
CA CYS A 385 -37.33 7.66 -10.97
C CYS A 385 -35.89 7.48 -10.45
N ALA A 386 -34.88 8.05 -11.12
CA ALA A 386 -33.51 8.05 -10.67
C ALA A 386 -33.45 8.69 -9.28
N THR A 387 -33.18 7.87 -8.26
CA THR A 387 -32.81 8.38 -6.95
C THR A 387 -31.32 8.75 -7.01
N PRO A 388 -30.88 9.80 -6.29
CA PRO A 388 -29.46 10.08 -6.16
C PRO A 388 -28.79 8.81 -5.62
N GLY A 389 -27.97 8.18 -6.46
CA GLY A 389 -27.35 6.90 -6.15
C GLY A 389 -26.45 7.03 -4.94
N VAL A 390 -26.63 6.13 -3.97
CA VAL A 390 -25.62 5.95 -2.92
C VAL A 390 -24.44 5.26 -3.61
N GLU A 391 -23.47 6.05 -4.03
CA GLU A 391 -22.21 5.49 -4.52
C GLU A 391 -21.55 4.74 -3.38
N VAL A 392 -21.42 3.42 -3.52
CA VAL A 392 -20.95 2.52 -2.46
C VAL A 392 -19.60 2.98 -1.93
N GLN A 393 -18.69 3.41 -2.79
CA GLN A 393 -17.36 3.91 -2.42
C GLN A 393 -17.44 5.20 -1.57
N SER A 394 -18.25 6.17 -1.98
CA SER A 394 -18.46 7.42 -1.23
C SER A 394 -19.10 7.17 0.14
N CYS A 395 -20.07 6.24 0.20
CA CYS A 395 -20.71 5.82 1.45
C CYS A 395 -19.72 5.14 2.40
N VAL A 396 -18.90 4.21 1.89
CA VAL A 396 -17.85 3.54 2.68
C VAL A 396 -16.85 4.56 3.19
N GLN A 397 -16.39 5.50 2.34
CA GLN A 397 -15.43 6.53 2.74
C GLN A 397 -15.98 7.41 3.87
N LYS A 398 -17.24 7.83 3.80
CA LYS A 398 -17.91 8.59 4.88
C LYS A 398 -17.99 7.80 6.18
N ARG A 399 -18.33 6.50 6.12
CA ARG A 399 -18.41 5.64 7.31
C ARG A 399 -17.04 5.36 7.92
N MET A 400 -16.01 5.22 7.08
CA MET A 400 -14.62 5.03 7.51
C MET A 400 -14.05 6.23 8.28
N ALA A 401 -14.67 7.41 8.24
CA ALA A 401 -14.32 8.54 9.10
C ALA A 401 -14.49 8.22 10.59
N ASN A 402 -15.38 7.27 10.92
CA ASN A 402 -15.63 6.78 12.28
C ASN A 402 -14.99 5.40 12.52
N ALA A 403 -13.99 5.02 11.74
CA ALA A 403 -13.31 3.73 11.89
C ALA A 403 -12.59 3.62 13.25
N PRO A 404 -12.45 2.40 13.79
CA PRO A 404 -11.74 2.17 15.05
C PRO A 404 -10.32 2.73 15.02
N THR A 405 -9.93 3.41 16.10
CA THR A 405 -8.61 3.99 16.28
C THR A 405 -7.63 2.98 16.89
N GLN A 406 -6.34 3.30 16.86
CA GLN A 406 -5.32 2.51 17.57
C GLN A 406 -5.57 2.46 19.09
N ASN A 407 -6.16 3.52 19.67
CA ASN A 407 -6.52 3.54 21.08
C ASN A 407 -7.66 2.56 21.40
N ASP A 408 -8.63 2.42 20.50
CA ASP A 408 -9.72 1.44 20.65
C ASP A 408 -9.16 0.01 20.60
N ALA A 409 -8.24 -0.25 19.67
CA ALA A 409 -7.54 -1.53 19.56
C ALA A 409 -6.70 -1.85 20.81
N ALA A 410 -5.97 -0.87 21.35
CA ALA A 410 -5.19 -1.03 22.57
C ALA A 410 -6.09 -1.31 23.78
N THR A 411 -7.25 -0.65 23.86
CA THR A 411 -8.24 -0.86 24.92
C THR A 411 -8.86 -2.25 24.82
N ALA A 412 -9.27 -2.69 23.63
CA ALA A 412 -9.80 -4.02 23.39
C ALA A 412 -8.78 -5.12 23.77
N LEU A 413 -7.51 -4.94 23.40
CA LEU A 413 -6.45 -5.88 23.75
C LEU A 413 -6.22 -5.96 25.27
N ARG A 414 -6.25 -4.83 25.98
CA ARG A 414 -6.17 -4.80 27.46
C ARG A 414 -7.35 -5.52 28.11
N GLN A 415 -8.57 -5.30 27.63
CA GLN A 415 -9.77 -5.99 28.13
C GLN A 415 -9.66 -7.51 27.90
N GLN A 416 -9.19 -7.93 26.73
CA GLN A 416 -9.00 -9.34 26.41
C GLN A 416 -7.94 -10.01 27.31
N LYS A 417 -6.84 -9.30 27.60
CA LYS A 417 -5.83 -9.75 28.58
C LYS A 417 -6.39 -9.87 30.00
N GLN A 418 -7.18 -8.89 30.44
CA GLN A 418 -7.84 -8.90 31.75
C GLN A 418 -8.89 -10.00 31.88
N GLN A 419 -9.58 -10.36 30.80
CA GLN A 419 -10.49 -11.50 30.79
C GLN A 419 -9.74 -12.82 30.92
N ARG A 420 -8.61 -12.98 30.21
CA ARG A 420 -7.75 -14.17 30.31
C ARG A 420 -7.16 -14.38 31.71
N THR A 421 -6.85 -13.30 32.45
CA THR A 421 -6.37 -13.42 33.83
C THR A 421 -7.48 -13.68 34.85
N LYS A 422 -8.74 -13.39 34.51
CA LYS A 422 -9.92 -13.68 35.35
C LYS A 422 -10.48 -15.09 35.16
N THR A 423 -10.15 -15.77 34.06
CA THR A 423 -10.53 -17.17 33.85
C THR A 423 -9.38 -18.07 34.30
N PRO A 424 -9.43 -18.71 35.49
CA PRO A 424 -8.45 -19.72 35.85
C PRO A 424 -8.69 -20.93 34.93
N GLN A 425 -7.93 -21.02 33.84
CA GLN A 425 -7.75 -22.30 33.17
C GLN A 425 -6.91 -23.16 34.10
N ARG A 426 -7.58 -23.91 34.99
CA ARG A 426 -6.98 -25.04 35.67
C ARG A 426 -6.55 -26.01 34.56
N PRO A 427 -5.25 -26.25 34.34
CA PRO A 427 -4.84 -27.22 33.33
C PRO A 427 -5.41 -28.59 33.73
N VAL A 428 -6.13 -29.22 32.80
CA VAL A 428 -6.81 -30.53 32.93
C VAL A 428 -5.83 -31.69 33.14
N PHE A 429 -4.54 -31.42 33.36
CA PHE A 429 -3.51 -32.43 33.61
C PHE A 429 -3.29 -32.75 35.11
N LEU A 430 -4.14 -32.22 36.00
CA LEU A 430 -4.07 -32.46 37.44
C LEU A 430 -5.41 -32.91 38.05
N ASP A 431 -6.31 -33.49 37.24
CA ASP A 431 -7.45 -34.27 37.73
C ASP A 431 -7.29 -35.74 37.34
#